data_AF-A0A356QCD1-F1
#
_entry.id   AF-A0A356QCD1-F1
#
_cell.length_a   1.000
_cell.length_b   1.000
_cell.length_c   1.000
_cell.angle_alpha   90.00
_cell.angle_beta   90.00
_cell.angle_gamma   90.00
#
_symmetry.space_group_name_H-M   'P 1'
#
loop_
_entity.id
_entity.type
_entity.pdbx_description
1 polymer ?
#
loop_
_entity_poly.entity_id
_entity_poly.type
_entity_poly.pdbx_seq_one_letter_code
_entity_poly.pdbx_strand_id
1 'polypeptide(L)' 'LLGLLEADAASRAIEAKAETITDHLTQDFRKVPPDEPLQNLFAMFSEKSYPIAVVDEQQRLLGVVVKGAVLDELARAGEQ' A
#
# COMPACT_ATOMS: atom_id res chain seq x y z
N LEU A 1 -5.36 9.85 -5.42
CA LEU A 1 -4.30 9.26 -4.56
C LEU A 1 -2.98 9.87 -5.00
N LEU A 2 -2.26 10.53 -4.09
CA LEU A 2 -1.09 11.33 -4.46
C LEU A 2 0.20 10.50 -4.59
N GLY A 3 0.34 9.42 -3.83
CA GLY A 3 1.49 8.51 -3.92
C GLY A 3 1.75 7.79 -2.61
N LEU A 4 2.87 7.07 -2.55
CA LEU A 4 3.40 6.46 -1.32
C LEU A 4 4.63 7.24 -0.86
N LEU A 5 4.72 7.54 0.44
CA LEU A 5 5.91 8.12 1.05
C LEU A 5 6.58 7.07 1.93
N GLU A 6 7.84 6.76 1.64
CA GLU A 6 8.66 5.87 2.47
C GLU A 6 9.36 6.64 3.59
N ALA A 7 9.68 5.95 4.69
CA ALA A 7 10.34 6.57 5.84
C ALA A 7 11.67 7.24 5.45
N ASP A 8 12.50 6.57 4.65
CA ASP A 8 13.77 7.13 4.19
C ASP A 8 13.58 8.33 3.27
N ALA A 9 12.55 8.31 2.41
CA ALA A 9 12.21 9.43 1.54
C ALA A 9 11.72 10.64 2.36
N ALA A 10 10.93 10.41 3.40
CA ALA A 10 10.49 11.43 4.34
C ALA A 10 11.67 12.05 5.11
N SER A 11 12.61 11.23 5.59
CA SER A 11 13.82 11.74 6.28
C SER A 11 14.63 12.65 5.37
N ARG A 12 14.87 12.23 4.11
CA ARG A 12 15.56 13.04 3.11
C ARG A 12 14.84 14.35 2.80
N ALA A 13 13.51 14.34 2.75
CA ALA A 13 12.71 15.55 2.53
C ALA A 13 12.92 16.59 3.65
N ILE A 14 12.96 16.13 4.91
CA ILE A 14 13.21 16.98 6.07
C ILE A 14 14.63 17.55 6.05
N GLU A 15 15.63 16.71 5.77
CA GLU A 15 17.04 17.13 5.64
C GLU A 15 17.23 18.17 4.52
N ALA A 16 16.52 18.00 3.41
CA ALA A 16 16.50 18.93 2.29
C ALA A 16 15.67 20.21 2.55
N LYS A 17 15.01 20.32 3.72
CA LYS A 17 14.06 21.40 4.07
C LYS A 17 12.96 21.58 3.02
N ALA A 18 12.47 20.48 2.45
CA ALA A 18 11.39 20.50 1.49
C ALA A 18 10.10 21.04 2.13
N GLU A 19 9.44 21.98 1.46
CA GLU A 19 8.15 22.52 1.93
C GLU A 19 6.98 21.56 1.68
N THR A 20 7.12 20.66 0.69
CA THR A 20 6.10 19.68 0.32
C THR A 20 6.71 18.30 0.17
N ILE A 21 5.89 17.26 0.39
CA ILE A 21 6.29 15.87 0.17
C ILE A 21 6.12 15.42 -1.28
N THR A 22 5.51 16.24 -2.14
CA THR A 22 5.05 15.84 -3.47
C THR A 22 6.18 15.27 -4.33
N ASP A 23 7.38 15.86 -4.24
CA ASP A 23 8.56 15.42 -5.00
C ASP A 23 9.23 14.16 -4.42
N HIS A 24 8.84 13.75 -3.22
CA HIS A 24 9.35 12.58 -2.51
C HIS A 24 8.38 11.39 -2.53
N LEU A 25 7.19 11.57 -3.12
CA LEU A 25 6.21 10.52 -3.30
C LEU A 25 6.62 9.59 -4.46
N THR A 26 6.61 8.29 -4.21
CA THR A 26 6.75 7.29 -5.25
C THR A 26 5.38 6.88 -5.80
N GLN A 27 5.31 6.63 -7.11
CA GLN A 27 4.18 5.96 -7.76
C GLN A 27 4.38 4.45 -7.91
N ASP A 28 5.54 3.95 -7.50
CA ASP A 28 5.94 2.56 -7.62
C ASP A 28 5.42 1.73 -6.44
N PHE A 29 4.09 1.64 -6.36
CA PHE A 29 3.36 0.85 -5.39
C PHE A 29 2.09 0.26 -6.03
N ARG A 30 1.62 -0.84 -5.46
CA ARG A 30 0.47 -1.58 -5.97
C ARG A 30 -0.84 -0.88 -5.58
N LYS A 31 -1.75 -0.79 -6.55
CA LYS A 31 -3.10 -0.26 -6.41
C LYS A 31 -4.07 -1.28 -7.00
N VAL A 32 -5.17 -1.55 -6.31
CA VAL A 32 -6.22 -2.48 -6.74
C VAL A 32 -7.61 -1.88 -6.49
N PRO A 33 -8.63 -2.30 -7.24
CA PRO A 33 -10.00 -1.93 -6.94
C PRO A 33 -10.53 -2.71 -5.71
N PRO A 34 -11.62 -2.27 -5.05
CA PRO A 34 -12.14 -2.89 -3.84
C PRO A 34 -12.71 -4.31 -4.04
N ASP A 35 -13.02 -4.67 -5.28
CA ASP A 35 -13.53 -5.98 -5.70
C ASP A 35 -12.42 -6.94 -6.16
N GLU A 36 -11.14 -6.55 -6.06
CA GLU A 36 -10.01 -7.39 -6.42
C GLU A 36 -10.00 -8.69 -5.58
N PRO A 37 -9.96 -9.87 -6.22
CA PRO A 37 -9.93 -11.14 -5.51
C PRO A 37 -8.71 -11.30 -4.60
N LEU A 38 -8.93 -11.80 -3.39
CA LEU A 38 -7.88 -11.97 -2.38
C LEU A 38 -6.71 -12.84 -2.88
N GLN A 39 -6.98 -13.87 -3.68
CA GLN A 39 -5.92 -14.71 -4.26
C GLN A 39 -4.90 -13.94 -5.10
N ASN A 40 -5.34 -12.88 -5.79
CA ASN A 40 -4.48 -12.06 -6.62
C ASN A 40 -3.59 -11.16 -5.76
N LEU A 41 -4.09 -10.72 -4.59
CA LEU A 41 -3.32 -9.93 -3.63
C LEU A 41 -2.14 -10.72 -3.07
N PHE A 42 -2.29 -12.04 -2.87
CA PHE A 42 -1.17 -12.89 -2.38
C PHE A 42 0.02 -12.91 -3.33
N ALA A 43 -0.23 -12.97 -4.65
CA ALA A 43 0.84 -12.91 -5.64
C ALA A 43 1.61 -11.58 -5.55
N MET A 44 0.90 -10.49 -5.26
CA MET A 44 1.49 -9.15 -5.15
C MET A 44 2.31 -8.93 -3.87
N PHE A 45 2.08 -9.71 -2.81
CA PHE A 45 2.85 -9.63 -1.56
C PHE A 45 4.28 -10.22 -1.64
N SER A 46 4.68 -10.77 -2.78
CA SER A 46 6.02 -11.33 -3.00
C SER A 46 7.05 -10.27 -3.41
N GLU A 47 6.61 -9.19 -4.06
CA GLU A 47 7.51 -8.26 -4.76
C GLU A 47 8.01 -7.11 -3.86
N LYS A 48 7.17 -6.60 -2.95
CA LYS A 48 7.50 -5.46 -2.09
C LYS A 48 6.82 -5.54 -0.73
N SER A 49 7.48 -4.99 0.29
CA SER A 49 7.01 -5.01 1.69
C SER A 49 5.95 -3.95 2.02
N TYR A 50 5.51 -3.15 1.05
CA TYR A 50 4.54 -2.08 1.29
C TYR A 50 3.09 -2.62 1.26
N PRO A 51 2.16 -1.94 1.96
CA PRO A 51 0.73 -2.22 1.84
C PRO A 51 0.24 -2.03 0.40
N ILE A 52 -0.79 -2.80 0.02
CA ILE A 52 -1.49 -2.61 -1.26
C ILE A 52 -2.55 -1.53 -1.05
N ALA A 53 -2.55 -0.49 -1.87
CA ALA A 53 -3.57 0.55 -1.82
C ALA A 53 -4.85 0.09 -2.51
N VAL A 54 -6.00 0.30 -1.87
CA VAL A 54 -7.32 0.05 -2.46
C VAL A 54 -7.88 1.38 -2.92
N VAL A 55 -8.25 1.48 -4.20
CA VAL A 55 -8.71 2.73 -4.83
C VAL A 55 -10.03 2.54 -5.57
N ASP A 56 -10.81 3.60 -5.67
CA ASP A 56 -11.98 3.63 -6.55
C ASP A 56 -11.62 3.97 -8.01
N GLU A 57 -12.64 3.99 -8.87
CA GLU A 57 -12.53 4.35 -10.28
C GLU A 57 -11.98 5.77 -10.51
N GLN A 58 -12.19 6.67 -9.55
CA GLN A 58 -11.64 8.04 -9.59
C GLN A 58 -10.25 8.14 -8.96
N GLN A 59 -9.58 7.00 -8.70
CA GLN A 59 -8.27 6.92 -8.06
C GLN A 59 -8.23 7.54 -6.66
N ARG A 60 -9.36 7.57 -5.94
CA ARG A 60 -9.41 7.99 -4.54
C ARG A 60 -9.07 6.79 -3.66
N LEU A 61 -8.28 7.03 -2.61
CA LEU A 61 -7.87 5.99 -1.67
C LEU A 61 -9.06 5.61 -0.80
N LEU A 62 -9.46 4.35 -0.86
CA LEU A 62 -10.50 3.77 -0.02
C LEU A 62 -9.90 3.15 1.25
N GLY A 63 -8.69 2.61 1.15
CA GLY A 63 -8.01 1.95 2.27
C GLY A 63 -6.71 1.28 1.85
N VAL A 64 -6.15 0.47 2.74
CA VAL A 64 -4.94 -0.33 2.47
C VAL A 64 -5.11 -1.75 2.95
N VAL A 65 -4.50 -2.70 2.23
CA VAL A 65 -4.41 -4.10 2.63
C VAL A 65 -3.00 -4.40 3.08
N VAL A 66 -2.86 -4.88 4.31
CA VAL A 66 -1.57 -5.25 4.92
C VAL A 66 -1.45 -6.76 4.94
N LYS A 67 -0.34 -7.28 4.40
CA LYS A 67 -0.04 -8.73 4.31
C LYS A 67 -0.29 -9.48 5.63
N GLY A 68 0.20 -8.92 6.74
CA GLY A 68 0.06 -9.54 8.06
C GLY A 68 -1.41 -9.73 8.48
N ALA A 69 -2.25 -8.72 8.29
CA ALA A 69 -3.67 -8.78 8.64
C ALA A 69 -4.42 -9.84 7.81
N VAL A 70 -4.08 -9.96 6.51
CA VAL A 70 -4.67 -10.97 5.65
C VAL A 70 -4.28 -12.39 6.09
N LEU A 71 -3.00 -12.61 6.40
CA LEU A 71 -2.51 -13.91 6.83
C LEU A 71 -3.10 -14.32 8.19
N ASP A 72 -3.26 -13.37 9.11
CA ASP A 72 -3.88 -13.61 10.43
C ASP A 72 -5.34 -14.05 10.28
N GLU A 73 -6.12 -13.34 9.45
CA GLU A 73 -7.51 -13.73 9.20
C GLU A 73 -7.65 -15.07 8.46
N LEU A 74 -6.74 -15.40 7.55
CA LEU A 74 -6.71 -16.73 6.93
C LEU A 74 -6.39 -17.85 7.93
N ALA A 75 -5.43 -17.62 8.83
CA ALA A 75 -5.08 -18.60 9.87
C ALA A 75 -6.31 -18.92 10.74
N ARG A 76 -7.06 -17.88 11.12
CA ARG A 76 -8.29 -18.01 11.92
C ARG A 76 -9.42 -18.71 11.17
N ALA A 77 -9.56 -18.45 9.87
CA ALA A 77 -10.57 -19.10 9.05
C ALA A 77 -10.32 -20.61 8.87
N GLY A 78 -9.07 -21.06 8.91
CA GLY A 78 -8.70 -22.47 8.82
C GLY A 78 -8.88 -23.29 10.11
N GLU A 79 -9.11 -22.63 11.24
CA GLU A 79 -9.35 -23.27 12.55
C GLU A 79 -10.85 -23.57 12.80
N GLN A 80 -11.74 -23.20 11.88
CA GLN A 80 -13.19 -23.44 11.97
C GLN A 80 -13.66 -24.63 11.12
#